data_AF-A0A7G2JZY1-F1
#
_entry.id   AF-A0A7G2JZY1-F1
#
_cell.length_a   1.000
_cell.length_b   1.000
_cell.length_c   1.000
_cell.angle_alpha   90.00
_cell.angle_beta   90.00
_cell.angle_gamma   90.00
#
_symmetry.space_group_name_H-M   'P 1'
#
loop_
_entity.id
_entity.type
_entity.pdbx_description
1 polymer ?
#
loop_
_entity_poly.entity_id
_entity_poly.type
_entity_poly.pdbx_seq_one_letter_code
_entity_poly.pdbx_strand_id
1 'polypeptide(L)'
;MNMAIRGIDYDFGKHNADSFTQPQHIDKKMDFIMANPPFNISDWWSESLADDPRWAYGTPPKGNANFAWLQHMIYHLSPNGKMALLLANGSMNSQTNNEGEIRKGIINADLVECMVALPGQLFTNTQIPACIWFLNRNKKRKGEVLFIDARQIGYMKDRVLRDFTADDIAKILYRFFILFSLLEKCGQN
;
A
#
# COMPACT_ATOMS: atom_id res chain seq x y z
N MET A 1 5.23 -19.53 14.06
CA MET A 1 5.82 -20.73 13.42
C MET A 1 6.60 -20.42 12.14
N ASN A 2 6.02 -19.76 11.12
CA ASN A 2 6.71 -19.54 9.83
C ASN A 2 8.11 -18.88 9.97
N MET A 3 8.23 -17.79 10.73
CA MET A 3 9.53 -17.12 10.92
C MET A 3 10.56 -18.01 11.62
N ALA A 4 10.15 -18.75 12.65
CA ALA A 4 11.02 -19.70 13.34
C ALA A 4 11.53 -20.81 12.40
N ILE A 5 10.67 -21.37 11.54
CA ILE A 5 11.06 -22.37 10.53
C ILE A 5 12.06 -21.78 9.53
N ARG A 6 11.91 -20.49 9.20
CA ARG A 6 12.80 -19.77 8.27
C ARG A 6 14.07 -19.25 8.94
N GLY A 7 14.23 -19.42 10.26
CA GLY A 7 15.38 -18.91 11.01
C GLY A 7 15.48 -17.38 11.01
N ILE A 8 14.34 -16.68 10.95
CA ILE A 8 14.30 -15.21 10.94
C ILE A 8 13.84 -14.74 12.33
N ASP A 9 14.63 -13.87 12.95
CA ASP A 9 14.24 -13.18 14.18
C ASP A 9 13.04 -12.25 13.93
N TYR A 10 12.15 -12.14 14.91
CA TYR A 10 10.92 -11.38 14.77
C TYR A 10 10.51 -10.67 16.06
N ASP A 11 9.87 -9.51 15.89
CA ASP A 11 9.15 -8.78 16.93
C ASP A 11 7.70 -8.63 16.45
N PHE A 12 6.80 -9.41 17.05
CA PHE A 12 5.37 -9.41 16.73
C PHE A 12 4.52 -8.73 17.79
N GLY A 13 5.15 -8.03 18.74
CA GLY A 13 4.47 -7.54 19.93
C GLY A 13 4.29 -8.62 21.01
N LYS A 14 3.49 -8.29 22.03
CA LYS A 14 3.31 -9.14 23.21
C LYS A 14 2.36 -10.32 22.94
N HIS A 15 1.34 -10.11 22.11
CA HIS A 15 0.32 -11.09 21.75
C HIS A 15 -0.40 -10.63 20.48
N ASN A 16 -1.27 -11.49 19.92
CA ASN A 16 -2.13 -11.09 18.81
C ASN A 16 -3.14 -10.02 19.27
N ALA A 17 -3.17 -8.90 18.58
CA ALA A 17 -4.04 -7.78 18.92
C ALA A 17 -4.47 -7.03 17.66
N ASP A 18 -5.55 -6.27 17.76
CA ASP A 18 -6.02 -5.40 16.69
C ASP A 18 -5.11 -4.18 16.52
N SER A 19 -4.63 -3.93 15.30
CA SER A 19 -3.68 -2.84 15.03
C SER A 19 -4.27 -1.44 15.23
N PHE A 20 -5.60 -1.30 15.20
CA PHE A 20 -6.25 -0.01 15.42
C PHE A 20 -6.41 0.28 16.91
N THR A 21 -7.09 -0.59 17.63
CA THR A 21 -7.50 -0.39 19.02
C THR A 21 -6.43 -0.81 20.04
N GLN A 22 -5.53 -1.74 19.68
CA GLN A 22 -4.49 -2.27 20.56
C GLN A 22 -3.13 -2.43 19.83
N PRO A 23 -2.59 -1.33 19.25
CA PRO A 23 -1.35 -1.37 18.49
C PRO A 23 -0.18 -1.89 19.35
N GLN A 24 0.55 -2.89 18.85
CA GLN A 24 1.68 -3.48 19.58
C GLN A 24 2.99 -2.70 19.42
N HIS A 25 3.11 -1.86 18.39
CA HIS A 25 4.32 -1.10 18.05
C HIS A 25 4.02 0.40 18.06
N ILE A 26 3.64 0.93 19.22
CA ILE A 26 3.24 2.34 19.39
C ILE A 26 4.41 3.26 19.03
N ASP A 27 4.14 4.26 18.19
CA ASP A 27 5.08 5.31 17.73
C ASP A 27 6.38 4.87 17.05
N LYS A 28 6.60 3.57 16.90
CA LYS A 28 7.76 3.03 16.20
C LYS A 28 7.73 3.48 14.74
N LYS A 29 8.80 4.12 14.29
CA LYS A 29 8.99 4.53 12.90
C LYS A 29 9.82 3.48 12.15
N MET A 30 9.33 3.07 10.99
CA MET A 30 9.90 1.99 10.19
C MET A 30 10.38 2.53 8.84
N ASP A 31 11.51 2.05 8.35
CA ASP A 31 12.04 2.44 7.05
C ASP A 31 11.33 1.74 5.89
N PHE A 32 10.85 0.52 6.12
CA PHE A 32 10.09 -0.24 5.14
C PHE A 32 8.84 -0.81 5.77
N ILE A 33 7.68 -0.57 5.17
CA ILE A 33 6.42 -1.15 5.59
C ILE A 33 5.74 -1.80 4.38
N MET A 34 5.34 -3.05 4.53
CA MET A 34 4.52 -3.73 3.52
C MET A 34 3.40 -4.51 4.17
N ALA A 35 2.24 -4.51 3.51
CA ALA A 35 1.08 -5.24 4.00
C ALA A 35 0.15 -5.65 2.86
N ASN A 36 -0.56 -6.75 3.11
CA ASN A 36 -1.75 -7.17 2.38
C ASN A 36 -2.88 -7.34 3.42
N PRO A 37 -3.49 -6.24 3.87
CA PRO A 37 -4.59 -6.32 4.81
C PRO A 37 -5.85 -6.87 4.14
N PRO A 38 -6.82 -7.41 4.90
CA PRO A 38 -8.11 -7.79 4.34
C PRO A 38 -8.79 -6.55 3.74
N PHE A 39 -9.38 -6.72 2.54
CA PHE A 39 -10.01 -5.62 1.81
C PHE A 39 -11.39 -5.31 2.36
N ASN A 40 -11.76 -4.04 2.39
CA ASN A 40 -13.13 -3.57 2.66
C ASN A 40 -13.74 -4.05 3.98
N ILE A 41 -12.92 -4.22 5.03
CA ILE A 41 -13.40 -4.54 6.38
C ILE A 41 -14.33 -3.42 6.84
N SER A 42 -15.53 -3.76 7.30
CA SER A 42 -16.55 -2.81 7.75
C SER A 42 -16.73 -2.76 9.27
N ASP A 43 -16.25 -3.78 9.99
CA ASP A 43 -16.34 -3.95 11.44
C ASP A 43 -15.00 -3.63 12.15
N TRP A 44 -14.34 -2.55 11.73
CA TRP A 44 -13.03 -2.13 12.28
C TRP A 44 -13.11 -0.92 13.22
N TRP A 45 -14.17 -0.12 13.12
CA TRP A 45 -14.26 1.17 13.81
C TRP A 45 -14.62 1.02 15.29
N SER A 46 -13.99 1.84 16.13
CA SER A 46 -14.34 2.08 17.53
C SER A 46 -14.36 3.59 17.78
N GLU A 47 -15.26 4.08 18.64
CA GLU A 47 -15.30 5.50 19.01
C GLU A 47 -14.01 5.98 19.69
N SER A 48 -13.20 5.07 20.24
CA SER A 48 -11.84 5.37 20.72
C SER A 48 -10.89 5.87 19.63
N LEU A 49 -11.25 5.75 18.35
CA LEU A 49 -10.46 6.16 17.20
C LEU A 49 -10.88 7.52 16.63
N ALA A 50 -11.86 8.23 17.20
CA ALA A 50 -12.43 9.45 16.61
C ALA A 50 -11.37 10.51 16.25
N ASP A 51 -10.44 10.77 17.16
CA ASP A 51 -9.39 11.81 17.06
C ASP A 51 -7.98 11.22 16.97
N ASP A 52 -7.86 10.01 16.41
CA ASP A 52 -6.58 9.32 16.36
C ASP A 52 -5.55 10.09 15.49
N PRO A 53 -4.30 10.28 15.96
CA PRO A 53 -3.27 11.02 15.21
C PRO A 53 -2.89 10.35 13.88
N ARG A 54 -3.28 9.10 13.65
CA ARG A 54 -3.12 8.42 12.37
C ARG A 54 -3.97 9.06 11.26
N TRP A 55 -5.09 9.72 11.59
CA TRP A 55 -6.03 10.27 10.60
C TRP A 55 -5.63 11.66 10.07
N ALA A 56 -4.34 11.86 9.80
CA ALA A 56 -3.78 13.15 9.40
C ALA A 56 -4.35 13.71 8.09
N TYR A 57 -4.97 12.88 7.24
CA TYR A 57 -5.58 13.26 5.97
C TYR A 57 -7.11 13.18 6.00
N GLY A 58 -7.69 13.03 7.19
CA GLY A 58 -9.13 12.89 7.42
C GLY A 58 -9.52 11.52 7.95
N THR A 59 -10.61 11.47 8.71
CA THR A 59 -11.12 10.24 9.31
C THR A 59 -11.54 9.24 8.23
N PRO A 60 -10.98 8.01 8.22
CA PRO A 60 -11.38 6.97 7.29
C PRO A 60 -12.85 6.56 7.46
N PRO A 61 -13.50 6.07 6.39
CA PRO A 61 -14.87 5.59 6.49
C PRO A 61 -15.02 4.41 7.44
N LYS A 62 -15.94 4.53 8.41
CA LYS A 62 -16.23 3.46 9.38
C LYS A 62 -16.57 2.12 8.71
N GLY A 63 -17.18 2.16 7.52
CA GLY A 63 -17.54 0.96 6.75
C GLY A 63 -16.46 0.40 5.81
N ASN A 64 -15.25 1.00 5.75
CA ASN A 64 -14.15 0.48 4.93
C ASN A 64 -12.76 0.83 5.51
N ALA A 65 -12.03 -0.17 6.00
CA ALA A 65 -10.71 0.01 6.60
C ALA A 65 -9.57 0.31 5.61
N ASN A 66 -9.79 0.31 4.28
CA ASN A 66 -8.70 0.45 3.30
C ASN A 66 -7.84 1.70 3.54
N PHE A 67 -8.47 2.87 3.70
CA PHE A 67 -7.75 4.11 4.00
C PHE A 67 -7.33 4.23 5.47
N ALA A 68 -7.90 3.44 6.37
CA ALA A 68 -7.40 3.31 7.75
C ALA A 68 -6.05 2.59 7.76
N TRP A 69 -5.91 1.50 7.00
CA TRP A 69 -4.63 0.80 6.83
C TRP A 69 -3.57 1.68 6.18
N LEU A 70 -3.93 2.39 5.10
CA LEU A 70 -3.02 3.30 4.41
C LEU A 70 -2.50 4.39 5.35
N GLN A 71 -3.38 5.07 6.08
CA GLN A 71 -3.00 6.12 7.02
C GLN A 71 -2.23 5.58 8.24
N HIS A 72 -2.60 4.40 8.75
CA HIS A 72 -1.85 3.73 9.82
C HIS A 72 -0.39 3.45 9.41
N MET A 73 -0.17 2.94 8.20
CA MET A 73 1.19 2.71 7.68
C MET A 73 1.94 4.04 7.47
N ILE A 74 1.28 5.07 6.91
CA ILE A 74 1.89 6.40 6.75
C ILE A 74 2.34 6.97 8.10
N TYR A 75 1.54 6.82 9.16
CA TYR A 75 1.88 7.27 10.50
C TYR A 75 3.16 6.61 11.02
N HIS A 76 3.33 5.31 10.82
CA HIS A 76 4.51 4.56 11.26
C HIS A 76 5.71 4.65 10.30
N LEU A 77 5.59 5.36 9.18
CA LEU A 77 6.67 5.48 8.22
C LEU A 77 7.71 6.50 8.68
N SER A 78 9.00 6.12 8.66
CA SER A 78 10.10 7.02 9.00
C SER A 78 10.23 8.17 7.97
N PRO A 79 10.94 9.27 8.29
CA PRO A 79 11.12 10.38 7.35
C PRO A 79 11.78 10.01 6.01
N ASN A 80 12.57 8.93 5.98
CA ASN A 80 13.16 8.38 4.76
C ASN A 80 12.50 7.07 4.31
N GLY A 81 11.39 6.71 4.94
CA GLY A 81 10.75 5.41 4.78
C GLY A 81 9.96 5.30 3.48
N LYS A 82 9.83 4.04 3.05
CA LYS A 82 9.04 3.63 1.88
C LYS A 82 8.05 2.55 2.27
N MET A 83 6.88 2.57 1.66
CA MET A 83 5.88 1.53 1.90
C MET A 83 5.23 1.06 0.61
N ALA A 84 4.77 -0.19 0.65
CA ALA A 84 3.98 -0.81 -0.40
C ALA A 84 2.75 -1.48 0.22
N LEU A 85 1.56 -1.06 -0.18
CA LEU A 85 0.31 -1.58 0.35
C LEU A 85 -0.56 -2.12 -0.78
N LEU A 86 -1.00 -3.36 -0.66
CA LEU A 86 -1.98 -3.95 -1.56
C LEU A 86 -3.39 -3.59 -1.11
N LEU A 87 -4.21 -3.03 -2.00
CA LEU A 87 -5.61 -2.68 -1.76
C LEU A 87 -6.51 -3.08 -2.94
N ALA A 88 -7.81 -3.19 -2.69
CA ALA A 88 -8.81 -3.29 -3.76
C ALA A 88 -8.72 -2.10 -4.74
N ASN A 89 -8.97 -2.35 -6.03
CA ASN A 89 -8.92 -1.32 -7.08
C ASN A 89 -9.83 -0.11 -6.79
N GLY A 90 -10.93 -0.32 -6.07
CA GLY A 90 -11.83 0.77 -5.65
C GLY A 90 -11.12 1.88 -4.87
N SER A 91 -10.04 1.57 -4.15
CA SER A 91 -9.23 2.57 -3.43
C SER A 91 -8.69 3.69 -4.34
N MET A 92 -8.44 3.39 -5.62
CA MET A 92 -7.86 4.34 -6.59
C MET A 92 -8.86 5.41 -7.05
N ASN A 93 -10.17 5.13 -7.05
CA ASN A 93 -11.16 6.00 -7.70
C ASN A 93 -12.45 6.24 -6.92
N SER A 94 -12.72 5.46 -5.86
CA SER A 94 -13.91 5.63 -5.03
C SER A 94 -13.97 7.04 -4.45
N GLN A 95 -15.16 7.62 -4.54
CA GLN A 95 -15.52 8.90 -3.92
C GLN A 95 -16.45 8.70 -2.72
N THR A 96 -16.74 7.44 -2.37
CA THR A 96 -17.64 7.14 -1.26
C THR A 96 -16.98 7.51 0.06
N ASN A 97 -17.80 7.97 1.00
CA ASN A 97 -17.44 8.08 2.42
C ASN A 97 -16.06 8.72 2.69
N ASN A 98 -15.78 9.90 2.10
CA ASN A 98 -14.57 10.69 2.34
C ASN A 98 -13.26 10.15 1.72
N GLU A 99 -13.26 8.99 1.04
CA GLU A 99 -12.05 8.42 0.44
C GLU A 99 -11.40 9.33 -0.61
N GLY A 100 -12.21 10.12 -1.32
CA GLY A 100 -11.75 11.12 -2.28
C GLY A 100 -10.87 12.21 -1.66
N GLU A 101 -11.32 12.79 -0.54
CA GLU A 101 -10.59 13.85 0.15
C GLU A 101 -9.35 13.31 0.86
N ILE A 102 -9.42 12.12 1.45
CA ILE A 102 -8.24 11.47 2.04
C ILE A 102 -7.19 11.20 0.97
N ARG A 103 -7.59 10.62 -0.17
CA ARG A 103 -6.69 10.37 -1.31
C ARG A 103 -6.06 11.67 -1.81
N LYS A 104 -6.86 12.72 -1.98
CA LYS A 104 -6.39 14.06 -2.36
C LYS A 104 -5.39 14.62 -1.35
N GLY A 105 -5.65 14.48 -0.04
CA GLY A 105 -4.73 14.89 1.02
C GLY A 105 -3.38 14.17 0.95
N ILE A 106 -3.40 12.85 0.76
CA ILE A 106 -2.18 12.03 0.64
C ILE A 106 -1.37 12.40 -0.62
N ILE A 107 -2.06 12.64 -1.75
CA ILE A 107 -1.41 13.07 -3.00
C ILE A 107 -0.82 14.47 -2.84
N ASN A 108 -1.56 15.41 -2.25
CA ASN A 108 -1.09 16.78 -2.02
C ASN A 108 0.10 16.85 -1.04
N ALA A 109 0.19 15.90 -0.11
CA ALA A 109 1.36 15.72 0.75
C ALA A 109 2.56 15.08 0.03
N ASP A 110 2.44 14.84 -1.28
CA ASP A 110 3.48 14.33 -2.16
C ASP A 110 4.05 12.97 -1.73
N LEU A 111 3.23 12.15 -1.07
CA LEU A 111 3.66 10.85 -0.54
C LEU A 111 3.57 9.72 -1.56
N VAL A 112 2.59 9.76 -2.44
CA VAL A 112 2.39 8.72 -3.46
C VAL A 112 3.53 8.82 -4.48
N GLU A 113 4.27 7.72 -4.65
CA GLU A 113 5.40 7.64 -5.59
C GLU A 113 5.01 6.80 -6.81
N CYS A 114 4.28 5.70 -6.62
CA CYS A 114 3.81 4.87 -7.71
C CYS A 114 2.48 4.16 -7.41
N MET A 115 1.69 3.96 -8.45
CA MET A 115 0.47 3.16 -8.46
C MET A 115 0.63 2.02 -9.45
N VAL A 116 0.36 0.79 -9.03
CA VAL A 116 0.41 -0.40 -9.90
C VAL A 116 -0.96 -1.09 -9.94
N ALA A 117 -1.58 -1.14 -11.11
CA ALA A 117 -2.80 -1.92 -11.32
C ALA A 117 -2.43 -3.37 -11.68
N LEU A 118 -2.94 -4.35 -10.94
CA LEU A 118 -2.61 -5.78 -11.13
C LEU A 118 -3.67 -6.53 -11.95
N PRO A 119 -3.33 -7.71 -12.51
CA PRO A 119 -4.30 -8.61 -13.12
C PRO A 119 -5.43 -8.97 -12.15
N GLY A 120 -6.68 -8.98 -12.63
CA GLY A 120 -7.84 -9.29 -11.79
C GLY A 120 -7.86 -10.75 -11.29
N GLN A 121 -7.13 -11.65 -11.96
CA GLN A 121 -7.09 -13.08 -11.64
C GLN A 121 -5.86 -13.50 -10.82
N LEU A 122 -5.18 -12.56 -10.16
CA LEU A 122 -3.95 -12.87 -9.43
C LEU A 122 -4.21 -13.54 -8.06
N PHE A 123 -5.36 -13.29 -7.44
CA PHE A 123 -5.66 -13.76 -6.09
C PHE A 123 -6.56 -15.00 -6.11
N THR A 124 -6.14 -16.03 -5.40
CA THR A 124 -6.94 -17.26 -5.20
C THR A 124 -8.15 -17.05 -4.30
N ASN A 125 -8.05 -16.09 -3.37
CA ASN A 125 -8.97 -15.96 -2.24
C ASN A 125 -9.98 -14.81 -2.41
N THR A 126 -9.87 -14.03 -3.48
CA THR A 126 -10.83 -12.95 -3.77
C THR A 126 -10.90 -12.68 -5.26
N GLN A 127 -12.10 -12.40 -5.75
CA GLN A 127 -12.33 -11.93 -7.13
C GLN A 127 -12.13 -10.41 -7.25
N ILE A 128 -11.92 -9.71 -6.14
CA ILE A 128 -11.70 -8.26 -6.12
C ILE A 128 -10.34 -7.98 -6.75
N PRO A 129 -10.27 -7.30 -7.91
CA PRO A 129 -9.01 -6.88 -8.49
C PRO A 129 -8.28 -5.93 -7.53
N ALA A 130 -6.97 -6.07 -7.43
CA ALA A 130 -6.16 -5.29 -6.51
C ALA A 130 -5.13 -4.40 -7.23
N CYS A 131 -4.64 -3.43 -6.49
CA CYS A 131 -3.60 -2.51 -6.88
C CYS A 131 -2.59 -2.36 -5.75
N ILE A 132 -1.37 -1.94 -6.10
CA ILE A 132 -0.32 -1.63 -5.13
C ILE A 132 -0.15 -0.11 -5.08
N TRP A 133 -0.24 0.43 -3.87
CA TRP A 133 0.14 1.79 -3.54
C TRP A 133 1.59 1.80 -3.05
N PHE A 134 2.48 2.50 -3.76
CA PHE A 134 3.83 2.79 -3.30
C PHE A 134 3.91 4.23 -2.81
N LEU A 135 4.32 4.40 -1.55
CA LEU A 135 4.55 5.71 -0.96
C LEU A 135 5.98 5.84 -0.47
N ASN A 136 6.53 7.05 -0.56
CA ASN A 136 7.90 7.36 -0.17
C ASN A 136 7.97 8.78 0.41
N ARG A 137 8.31 8.87 1.70
CA ARG A 137 8.41 10.15 2.42
C ARG A 137 9.51 11.06 1.87
N ASN A 138 10.56 10.47 1.30
CA ASN A 138 11.68 11.17 0.70
C ASN A 138 11.82 10.81 -0.79
N LYS A 139 10.72 10.85 -1.55
CA LYS A 139 10.79 10.65 -3.00
C LYS A 139 11.58 11.78 -3.66
N LYS A 140 12.42 11.41 -4.63
CA LYS A 140 13.27 12.35 -5.38
C LYS A 140 12.46 13.21 -6.35
N ARG A 141 11.46 12.61 -7.00
CA ARG A 141 10.64 13.25 -8.04
C ARG A 141 9.42 13.89 -7.39
N LYS A 142 9.60 15.12 -6.90
CA LYS A 142 8.56 15.88 -6.21
C LYS A 142 7.43 16.27 -7.17
N GLY A 143 6.19 16.17 -6.74
CA GLY A 143 5.00 16.48 -7.53
C GLY A 143 4.65 15.45 -8.61
N GLU A 144 5.42 14.38 -8.75
CA GLU A 144 5.21 13.34 -9.77
C GLU A 144 4.72 12.02 -9.17
N VAL A 145 3.85 11.31 -9.89
CA VAL A 145 3.37 9.96 -9.54
C VAL A 145 3.49 9.06 -10.76
N LEU A 146 4.16 7.91 -10.60
CA LEU A 146 4.27 6.91 -11.66
C LEU A 146 3.05 5.98 -11.66
N PHE A 147 2.37 5.86 -12.81
CA PHE A 147 1.30 4.87 -12.99
C PHE A 147 1.79 3.71 -13.87
N ILE A 148 1.70 2.48 -13.34
CA ILE A 148 2.03 1.25 -14.04
C ILE A 148 0.76 0.40 -14.19
N ASP A 149 0.41 0.10 -15.43
CA ASP A 149 -0.64 -0.87 -15.74
C ASP A 149 -0.02 -2.25 -16.01
N ALA A 150 -0.17 -3.17 -15.05
CA ALA A 150 0.30 -4.55 -15.15
C ALA A 150 -0.85 -5.55 -15.40
N ARG A 151 -2.08 -5.09 -15.71
CA ARG A 151 -3.26 -5.95 -15.87
C ARG A 151 -3.10 -7.05 -16.92
N GLN A 152 -2.28 -6.81 -17.94
CA GLN A 152 -2.02 -7.74 -19.05
C GLN A 152 -0.73 -8.56 -18.89
N ILE A 153 0.00 -8.38 -17.80
CA ILE A 153 1.26 -9.09 -17.51
C ILE A 153 0.94 -10.42 -16.81
N GLY A 154 1.85 -11.40 -16.92
CA GLY A 154 1.75 -12.72 -16.30
C GLY A 154 1.22 -13.79 -17.23
N TYR A 155 1.10 -15.00 -16.71
CA TYR A 155 0.67 -16.19 -17.43
C TYR A 155 -0.52 -16.85 -16.74
N MET A 156 -1.29 -17.65 -17.46
CA MET A 156 -2.37 -18.46 -16.88
C MET A 156 -1.76 -19.62 -16.10
N LYS A 157 -1.92 -19.62 -14.77
CA LYS A 157 -1.51 -20.71 -13.88
C LYS A 157 -2.46 -21.89 -13.97
N ASP A 158 -3.76 -21.59 -14.12
CA ASP A 158 -4.81 -22.54 -14.41
C ASP A 158 -5.89 -21.89 -15.31
N ARG A 159 -7.09 -22.47 -15.40
CA ARG A 159 -8.17 -21.95 -16.26
C ARG A 159 -8.64 -20.53 -15.88
N VAL A 160 -8.46 -20.13 -14.62
CA VAL A 160 -8.93 -18.87 -14.07
C VAL A 160 -7.76 -18.00 -13.62
N LEU A 161 -6.82 -18.56 -12.85
CA LEU A 161 -5.79 -17.79 -12.16
C LEU A 161 -4.63 -17.40 -13.07
N ARG A 162 -4.13 -16.19 -12.83
CA ARG A 162 -2.86 -15.70 -13.35
C ARG A 162 -1.79 -15.70 -12.27
N ASP A 163 -0.55 -15.83 -12.68
CA ASP A 163 0.62 -15.71 -11.81
C ASP A 163 1.73 -14.95 -12.54
N PHE A 164 2.76 -14.54 -11.80
CA PHE A 164 3.92 -13.86 -12.35
C PHE A 164 5.14 -14.75 -12.33
N THR A 165 5.86 -14.78 -13.46
CA THR A 165 7.23 -15.28 -13.49
C THR A 165 8.20 -14.24 -12.90
N ALA A 166 9.44 -14.65 -12.62
CA ALA A 166 10.50 -13.72 -12.24
C ALA A 166 10.72 -12.63 -13.31
N ASP A 167 10.59 -12.98 -14.59
CA ASP A 167 10.73 -12.03 -15.70
C ASP A 167 9.57 -11.03 -15.75
N ASP A 168 8.35 -11.46 -15.41
CA ASP A 168 7.20 -10.57 -15.32
C ASP A 168 7.38 -9.54 -14.20
N ILE A 169 7.85 -10.01 -13.03
CA ILE A 169 8.22 -9.13 -11.91
C ILE A 169 9.35 -8.18 -12.34
N ALA A 170 10.40 -8.70 -12.98
CA ALA A 170 11.50 -7.89 -13.47
C ALA A 170 11.05 -6.82 -14.47
N LYS A 171 10.10 -7.10 -15.36
CA LYS A 171 9.51 -6.11 -16.28
C LYS A 171 8.76 -5.01 -15.53
N ILE A 172 7.99 -5.35 -14.49
CA ILE A 172 7.27 -4.37 -13.66
C ILE A 172 8.28 -3.50 -12.90
N LEU A 173 9.28 -4.13 -12.26
CA LEU A 173 10.35 -3.44 -11.54
C LEU A 173 11.19 -2.57 -12.48
N TYR A 174 11.50 -3.02 -13.68
CA TYR A 174 12.23 -2.25 -14.69
C TYR A 174 11.48 -0.96 -15.00
N ARG A 175 10.16 -1.01 -15.22
CA ARG A 175 9.33 0.19 -15.42
C ARG A 175 9.37 1.13 -14.20
N PHE A 176 9.37 0.55 -12.99
CA PHE A 176 9.53 1.33 -11.76
C PHE A 176 10.92 1.98 -11.65
N PHE A 177 12.03 1.31 -11.95
CA PHE A 177 13.36 1.87 -11.74
C PHE A 177 13.83 2.79 -12.87
N ILE A 178 13.46 2.51 -14.13
CA ILE A 178 13.98 3.25 -15.28
C ILE A 178 13.29 4.57 -15.53
N LEU A 179 12.00 4.68 -15.23
CA LEU A 179 11.38 6.00 -15.28
C LEU A 179 11.97 6.94 -14.22
N PHE A 180 12.51 6.38 -13.13
CA PHE A 180 13.19 7.17 -12.10
C PHE A 180 14.64 7.53 -12.48
N SER A 181 15.31 6.76 -13.33
CA SER A 181 16.71 7.02 -13.72
C SER A 181 16.89 7.73 -15.08
N LEU A 182 15.98 7.55 -16.04
CA LEU A 182 16.08 8.19 -17.36
C LEU A 182 15.71 9.68 -17.34
N LEU A 183 14.82 10.10 -16.43
CA LEU A 183 14.41 11.51 -16.36
C LEU A 183 15.36 12.38 -15.51
N GLU A 184 16.13 11.78 -14.60
CA GLU A 184 17.27 12.46 -13.95
C GLU A 184 18.34 12.90 -14.98
N LYS A 185 18.46 12.20 -16.11
CA LYS A 185 19.39 12.57 -17.19
C LYS A 185 18.84 13.62 -18.18
N CYS A 186 17.53 13.71 -18.35
CA CYS A 186 16.91 14.71 -19.23
C CYS A 186 16.77 16.10 -18.58
N GLY A 187 16.81 16.20 -17.25
CA GLY A 187 16.70 17.47 -16.51
C GLY A 187 18.03 18.19 -16.26
N GLN A 188 19.14 17.73 -16.85
CA GLN A 188 20.47 18.35 -16.72
C GLN A 188 20.97 19.04 -18.01
N ASN A 189 20.10 19.29 -18.99
CA ASN A 189 20.41 20.07 -20.18
C ASN A 189 19.56 21.35 -20.26
#